data_AF-U3ID16-F1
#
_entry.id   AF-U3ID16-F1
#
_cell.length_a   1.000
_cell.length_b   1.000
_cell.length_c   1.000
_cell.angle_alpha   90.00
_cell.angle_beta   90.00
_cell.angle_gamma   90.00
#
_symmetry.space_group_name_H-M   'P 1'
#
loop_
_entity.id
_entity.type
_entity.pdbx_description
1 polymer ?
#
loop_
_entity_poly.entity_id
_entity_poly.type
_entity_poly.pdbx_seq_one_letter_code
_entity_poly.pdbx_strand_id
1 'polypeptide(L)'
;SAAIGCKTLGVRLALRHSSPAAYVCLRFTRPRSSTTAADASGEDVILKWGLLLVPLTTFCLGTWQVQRRKWKLDLIAQLASRISSEPIPLTLDPMELKELEYRPVKVRGHFDHSKELYILPRSLVDPEREAREARQLTSHPENGANVITPFYCTELGVTILVNRGFVPKKKLKPETRLKGQIEDEIDLTGVVRLSETRKPFVPENNIEKNRWHYRDLQAMAKVTGAEPIFIDADFKSTVPGGPIGGQTRVSLRNEHMQYIVSTAFCWKILWGTPLPVWRSKA
;
A
#
# COMPACT_ATOMS: atom_id res chain seq x y z
N SER A 1 -56.08 6.06 31.47
CA SER A 1 -57.47 6.06 31.98
C SER A 1 -58.21 7.20 31.33
N ALA A 2 -59.43 6.94 30.82
CA ALA A 2 -60.35 7.84 30.10
C ALA A 2 -59.83 8.37 28.73
N ALA A 3 -60.23 7.90 27.54
CA ALA A 3 -61.51 7.47 26.94
C ALA A 3 -62.32 8.60 26.28
N ILE A 4 -62.92 8.21 25.14
CA ILE A 4 -64.14 8.75 24.50
C ILE A 4 -63.87 9.90 23.48
N GLY A 5 -64.38 9.87 22.24
CA GLY A 5 -65.44 9.03 21.71
C GLY A 5 -65.57 9.03 20.18
N CYS A 6 -65.97 7.86 19.71
CA CYS A 6 -66.65 7.55 18.47
C CYS A 6 -67.90 8.44 18.26
N LYS A 7 -68.22 8.79 17.00
CA LYS A 7 -69.62 8.71 16.53
C LYS A 7 -69.73 8.69 15.01
N THR A 8 -70.50 7.69 14.60
CA THR A 8 -70.85 7.19 13.28
C THR A 8 -71.97 8.01 12.61
N LEU A 9 -71.98 7.92 11.27
CA LEU A 9 -73.08 7.95 10.30
C LEU A 9 -74.36 8.78 10.58
N GLY A 10 -74.74 9.58 9.58
CA GLY A 10 -76.10 10.09 9.44
C GLY A 10 -76.44 10.45 8.00
N VAL A 11 -76.88 9.46 7.22
CA VAL A 11 -77.60 9.69 5.96
C VAL A 11 -78.97 10.27 6.29
N ARG A 12 -79.34 11.40 5.67
CA ARG A 12 -80.73 11.87 5.67
C ARG A 12 -81.20 12.10 4.24
N LEU A 13 -81.95 11.13 3.76
CA LEU A 13 -82.79 11.21 2.57
C LEU A 13 -84.00 12.10 2.90
N ALA A 14 -84.24 13.14 2.11
CA ALA A 14 -85.54 13.80 2.06
C ALA A 14 -86.13 13.59 0.67
N LEU A 15 -87.17 12.75 0.63
CA LEU A 15 -88.04 12.48 -0.51
C LEU A 15 -89.08 13.60 -0.66
N ARG A 16 -89.28 14.07 -1.89
CA ARG A 16 -90.60 14.41 -2.49
C ARG A 16 -90.38 14.58 -4.00
N HIS A 17 -90.64 13.53 -4.78
CA HIS A 17 -91.87 13.31 -5.55
C HIS A 17 -92.21 14.45 -6.53
N SER A 18 -91.91 14.26 -7.82
CA SER A 18 -92.91 14.03 -8.88
C SER A 18 -92.27 14.03 -10.29
N SER A 19 -92.18 12.83 -10.90
CA SER A 19 -92.35 12.42 -12.33
C SER A 19 -91.88 13.29 -13.54
N PRO A 20 -91.73 12.73 -14.77
CA PRO A 20 -90.98 11.54 -15.19
C PRO A 20 -89.99 11.83 -16.36
N ALA A 21 -89.06 10.90 -16.58
CA ALA A 21 -88.35 10.61 -17.83
C ALA A 21 -87.79 11.78 -18.69
N ALA A 22 -86.49 12.08 -18.49
CA ALA A 22 -85.64 12.61 -19.54
C ALA A 22 -84.28 11.93 -19.48
N TYR A 23 -83.95 11.13 -20.50
CA TYR A 23 -82.60 10.63 -20.73
C TYR A 23 -81.68 11.83 -20.98
N VAL A 24 -80.79 12.15 -20.03
CA VAL A 24 -79.71 13.11 -20.23
C VAL A 24 -78.39 12.34 -20.25
N CYS A 25 -77.80 12.32 -21.44
CA CYS A 25 -76.47 11.78 -21.72
C CYS A 25 -75.41 12.65 -21.02
N LEU A 26 -74.94 12.24 -19.84
CA LEU A 26 -73.85 12.90 -19.13
C LEU A 26 -72.51 12.48 -19.74
N ARG A 27 -71.97 13.36 -20.61
CA ARG A 27 -70.56 13.32 -21.02
C ARG A 27 -69.69 13.53 -19.78
N PHE A 28 -68.95 12.51 -19.37
CA PHE A 28 -67.88 12.66 -18.39
C PHE A 28 -66.70 13.41 -19.03
N THR A 29 -66.62 14.71 -18.78
CA THR A 29 -65.40 15.48 -18.99
C THR A 29 -64.41 15.13 -17.87
N ARG A 30 -63.30 14.50 -18.23
CA ARG A 30 -62.16 14.20 -17.35
C ARG A 30 -61.62 15.51 -16.76
N PRO A 31 -61.40 15.64 -15.44
CA PRO A 31 -60.75 16.82 -14.89
C PRO A 31 -59.31 16.84 -15.39
N ARG A 32 -58.94 17.91 -16.09
CA ARG A 32 -57.57 18.23 -16.46
C ARG A 32 -56.87 18.70 -15.19
N SER A 33 -56.13 17.81 -14.53
CA SER A 33 -55.20 18.18 -13.48
C SER A 33 -54.15 19.09 -14.10
N SER A 34 -54.26 20.39 -13.83
CA SER A 34 -53.23 21.37 -14.11
C SER A 34 -52.00 21.03 -13.28
N THR A 35 -50.94 20.60 -13.96
CA THR A 35 -49.59 20.50 -13.41
C THR A 35 -49.18 21.88 -12.90
N THR A 36 -49.18 22.09 -11.59
CA THR A 36 -48.42 23.19 -11.00
C THR A 36 -46.95 22.78 -10.99
N ALA A 37 -46.24 23.24 -12.02
CA ALA A 37 -44.79 23.24 -12.10
C ALA A 37 -44.23 24.13 -10.99
N ALA A 38 -43.68 23.54 -9.93
CA ALA A 38 -42.95 24.27 -8.89
C ALA A 38 -41.90 23.40 -8.19
N ASP A 39 -41.15 22.60 -8.95
CA ASP A 39 -39.92 21.94 -8.44
C ASP A 39 -38.80 21.78 -9.50
N ALA A 40 -39.03 22.15 -10.77
CA ALA A 40 -38.04 21.98 -11.83
C ALA A 40 -36.80 22.93 -11.69
N SER A 41 -36.97 24.09 -11.05
CA SER A 41 -35.89 25.08 -10.97
C SER A 41 -34.74 24.68 -10.04
N GLY A 42 -35.02 23.91 -8.98
CA GLY A 42 -34.00 23.41 -8.05
C GLY A 42 -33.18 22.27 -8.66
N GLU A 43 -33.84 21.35 -9.35
CA GLU A 43 -33.21 20.21 -10.02
C GLU A 43 -32.31 20.67 -11.19
N ASP A 44 -32.73 21.64 -11.99
CA ASP A 44 -31.95 22.20 -13.09
C ASP A 44 -30.68 22.91 -12.61
N VAL A 45 -30.74 23.58 -11.46
CA VAL A 45 -29.61 24.26 -10.84
C VAL A 45 -28.63 23.22 -10.29
N ILE A 46 -29.11 22.19 -9.60
CA ILE A 46 -28.27 21.09 -9.10
C ILE A 46 -27.62 20.31 -10.25
N LEU A 47 -28.34 20.04 -11.34
CA LEU A 47 -27.81 19.41 -12.55
C LEU A 47 -26.77 20.29 -13.25
N LYS A 48 -27.02 21.60 -13.40
CA LYS A 48 -26.07 22.54 -14.03
C LYS A 48 -24.80 22.72 -13.20
N TRP A 49 -24.92 22.92 -11.89
CA TRP A 49 -23.75 23.03 -11.01
C TRP A 49 -23.04 21.70 -10.85
N GLY A 50 -23.77 20.58 -10.80
CA GLY A 50 -23.20 19.23 -10.81
C GLY A 50 -22.41 18.94 -12.10
N LEU A 51 -22.95 19.34 -13.26
CA LEU A 51 -22.29 19.19 -14.57
C LEU A 51 -20.98 20.00 -14.67
N LEU A 52 -20.83 21.08 -13.92
CA LEU A 52 -19.60 21.90 -13.89
C LEU A 52 -18.65 21.54 -12.74
N LEU A 53 -19.17 21.06 -11.61
CA LEU A 53 -18.38 20.67 -10.45
C LEU A 53 -17.60 19.37 -10.69
N VAL A 54 -18.23 18.39 -11.34
CA VAL A 54 -17.59 17.11 -11.68
C VAL A 54 -16.35 17.29 -12.57
N PRO A 55 -16.39 18.05 -13.68
CA PRO A 55 -15.21 18.24 -14.51
C PRO A 55 -14.11 19.05 -13.82
N LEU A 56 -14.48 20.05 -13.01
CA LEU A 56 -13.51 20.85 -12.27
C LEU A 56 -12.77 20.01 -11.22
N THR A 57 -13.51 19.26 -10.41
CA THR A 57 -12.94 18.40 -9.37
C THR A 57 -12.10 17.28 -9.96
N THR A 58 -12.51 16.67 -11.09
CA THR A 58 -11.71 15.65 -11.78
C THR A 58 -10.44 16.21 -12.41
N PHE A 59 -10.45 17.45 -12.92
CA PHE A 59 -9.24 18.11 -13.40
C PHE A 59 -8.26 18.46 -12.26
N CYS A 60 -8.77 19.00 -11.14
CA CYS A 60 -7.97 19.26 -9.94
C CYS A 60 -7.37 17.96 -9.37
N LEU A 61 -8.15 16.89 -9.30
CA LEU A 61 -7.64 15.58 -8.88
C LEU A 61 -6.64 15.02 -9.89
N GLY A 62 -6.90 15.13 -11.19
CA GLY A 62 -6.00 14.66 -12.24
C GLY A 62 -4.63 15.36 -12.21
N THR A 63 -4.62 16.69 -12.08
CA THR A 63 -3.40 17.48 -11.94
C THR A 63 -2.63 17.12 -10.67
N TRP A 64 -3.31 16.96 -9.54
CA TRP A 64 -2.69 16.49 -8.30
C TRP A 64 -2.07 15.10 -8.44
N GLN A 65 -2.76 14.14 -9.09
CA GLN A 65 -2.24 12.79 -9.31
C GLN A 65 -0.95 12.80 -10.13
N VAL A 66 -0.86 13.65 -11.17
CA VAL A 66 0.37 13.82 -11.97
C VAL A 66 1.50 14.39 -11.13
N GLN A 67 1.25 15.45 -10.36
CA GLN A 67 2.25 16.07 -9.50
C GLN A 67 2.72 15.09 -8.40
N ARG A 68 1.78 14.37 -7.78
CA ARG A 68 2.05 13.34 -6.77
C ARG A 68 2.90 12.20 -7.33
N ARG A 69 2.62 11.78 -8.56
CA ARG A 69 3.44 10.78 -9.27
C ARG A 69 4.85 11.30 -9.52
N LYS A 70 5.00 12.53 -10.02
CA LYS A 70 6.32 13.13 -10.26
C LYS A 70 7.14 13.20 -8.98
N TRP A 71 6.56 13.73 -7.91
CA TRP A 71 7.22 13.78 -6.59
C TRP A 71 7.67 12.40 -6.12
N LYS A 72 6.83 11.37 -6.28
CA LYS A 72 7.19 10.00 -5.92
C LYS A 72 8.34 9.43 -6.78
N LEU A 73 8.33 9.70 -8.08
CA LEU A 73 9.42 9.28 -8.98
C LEU A 73 10.72 9.99 -8.61
N ASP A 74 10.67 11.28 -8.29
CA ASP A 74 11.84 12.04 -7.86
C ASP A 74 12.42 11.48 -6.55
N LEU A 75 11.57 11.08 -5.60
CA LEU A 75 12.01 10.40 -4.36
C LEU A 75 12.67 9.05 -4.64
N ILE A 76 12.09 8.24 -5.54
CA ILE A 76 12.68 6.95 -5.94
C ILE A 76 14.05 7.18 -6.61
N ALA A 77 14.15 8.17 -7.50
CA ALA A 77 15.38 8.50 -8.19
C ALA A 77 16.49 8.95 -7.22
N GLN A 78 16.15 9.82 -6.25
CA GLN A 78 17.08 10.23 -5.19
C GLN A 78 17.55 9.02 -4.38
N LEU A 79 16.64 8.13 -3.98
CA LEU A 79 16.98 6.94 -3.20
C LEU A 79 17.86 5.97 -3.99
N ALA A 80 17.54 5.74 -5.27
CA ALA A 80 18.35 4.93 -6.17
C ALA A 80 19.76 5.50 -6.32
N SER A 81 19.89 6.82 -6.48
CA SER A 81 21.19 7.49 -6.62
C SER A 81 22.08 7.34 -5.36
N ARG A 82 21.46 7.33 -4.17
CA ARG A 82 22.19 7.12 -2.90
C ARG A 82 22.70 5.70 -2.76
N ILE A 83 21.91 4.71 -3.18
CA ILE A 83 22.29 3.30 -3.09
C ILE A 83 23.37 2.94 -4.12
N SER A 84 23.34 3.59 -5.28
CA SER A 84 24.34 3.37 -6.34
C SER A 84 25.62 4.20 -6.18
N SER A 85 25.76 5.00 -5.10
CA SER A 85 26.97 5.79 -4.89
C SER A 85 28.16 4.90 -4.54
N GLU A 86 29.37 5.45 -4.59
CA GLU A 86 30.56 4.70 -4.18
C GLU A 86 30.51 4.32 -2.68
N PRO A 87 30.90 3.08 -2.32
CA PRO A 87 30.98 2.66 -0.93
C PRO A 87 32.02 3.49 -0.16
N ILE A 88 31.63 3.99 1.00
CA ILE A 88 32.51 4.74 1.91
C ILE A 88 32.85 3.91 3.16
N PRO A 89 33.93 4.20 3.89
CA PRO A 89 34.19 3.57 5.18
C PRO A 89 33.07 3.89 6.18
N LEU A 90 32.75 2.93 7.05
CA LEU A 90 31.76 3.12 8.12
C LEU A 90 32.30 4.08 9.18
N THR A 91 31.47 5.02 9.62
CA THR A 91 31.74 5.90 10.76
C THR A 91 30.87 5.53 11.96
N LEU A 92 31.37 5.82 13.16
CA LEU A 92 30.72 5.46 14.43
C LEU A 92 29.86 6.59 15.00
N ASP A 93 29.95 7.81 14.47
CA ASP A 93 29.16 8.94 14.94
C ASP A 93 27.68 8.76 14.57
N PRO A 94 26.74 8.73 15.54
CA PRO A 94 25.32 8.59 15.27
C PRO A 94 24.74 9.67 14.34
N MET A 95 25.31 10.90 14.34
CA MET A 95 24.84 11.96 13.45
C MET A 95 25.19 11.66 12.00
N GLU A 96 26.45 11.31 11.73
CA GLU A 96 26.89 10.89 10.40
C GLU A 96 26.15 9.64 9.94
N LEU A 97 25.95 8.65 10.83
CA LEU A 97 25.25 7.40 10.49
C LEU A 97 23.82 7.64 9.97
N LYS A 98 23.14 8.69 10.48
CA LYS A 98 21.82 9.09 10.00
C LYS A 98 21.87 9.63 8.56
N GLU A 99 22.95 10.33 8.21
CA GLU A 99 23.17 10.83 6.84
C GLU A 99 23.55 9.71 5.87
N LEU A 100 24.19 8.65 6.39
CA LEU A 100 24.55 7.45 5.65
C LEU A 100 23.38 6.50 5.39
N GLU A 101 22.17 6.78 5.87
CA GLU A 101 21.02 5.93 5.56
C GLU A 101 20.83 5.79 4.04
N TYR A 102 20.74 4.54 3.57
CA TYR A 102 20.68 4.16 2.16
C TYR A 102 21.96 4.40 1.35
N ARG A 103 23.10 4.71 1.99
CA ARG A 103 24.40 4.69 1.33
C ARG A 103 25.12 3.35 1.53
N PRO A 104 25.84 2.87 0.52
CA PRO A 104 26.72 1.73 0.67
C PRO A 104 27.93 2.10 1.52
N VAL A 105 28.31 1.20 2.41
CA VAL A 105 29.49 1.27 3.25
C VAL A 105 30.31 0.00 3.13
N LYS A 106 31.62 0.11 3.33
CA LYS A 106 32.56 -1.01 3.35
C LYS A 106 33.10 -1.21 4.76
N VAL A 107 33.12 -2.46 5.21
CA VAL A 107 33.69 -2.88 6.50
C VAL A 107 34.50 -4.16 6.32
N ARG A 108 35.57 -4.34 7.10
CA ARG A 108 36.37 -5.56 7.14
C ARG A 108 36.29 -6.19 8.53
N GLY A 109 36.22 -7.52 8.58
CA GLY A 109 36.08 -8.24 9.84
C GLY A 109 35.53 -9.65 9.68
N HIS A 110 35.07 -10.24 10.77
CA HIS A 110 34.53 -11.60 10.80
C HIS A 110 33.17 -11.65 11.51
N PHE A 111 32.39 -12.70 11.23
CA PHE A 111 31.07 -12.91 11.84
C PHE A 111 31.16 -13.65 13.18
N ASP A 112 30.28 -13.30 14.12
CA ASP A 112 30.00 -14.11 15.31
C ASP A 112 28.71 -14.90 15.08
N HIS A 113 28.86 -16.14 14.60
CA HIS A 113 27.75 -17.04 14.31
C HIS A 113 27.04 -17.58 15.56
N SER A 114 27.60 -17.38 16.76
CA SER A 114 26.99 -17.86 18.01
C SER A 114 25.78 -17.01 18.44
N LYS A 115 25.71 -15.76 17.98
CA LYS A 115 24.72 -14.76 18.40
C LYS A 115 23.81 -14.28 17.25
N GLU A 116 23.53 -15.15 16.29
CA GLU A 116 22.64 -14.81 15.19
C GLU A 116 21.21 -14.51 15.67
N LEU A 117 20.56 -13.56 15.02
CA LEU A 117 19.16 -13.18 15.26
C LEU A 117 18.34 -13.40 13.99
N TYR A 118 17.05 -13.70 14.16
CA TYR A 118 16.15 -14.01 13.04
C TYR A 118 14.97 -13.03 12.97
N ILE A 119 14.90 -12.25 11.88
CA ILE A 119 13.72 -11.43 11.58
C ILE A 119 12.76 -12.23 10.69
N LEU A 120 11.54 -12.46 11.15
CA LEU A 120 10.51 -13.26 10.48
C LEU A 120 9.08 -12.77 10.80
N PRO A 121 8.10 -13.02 9.91
CA PRO A 121 8.24 -13.65 8.60
C PRO A 121 8.82 -12.69 7.54
N ARG A 122 9.70 -13.21 6.67
CA ARG A 122 10.16 -12.52 5.46
C ARG A 122 9.90 -13.38 4.25
N SER A 123 9.76 -12.74 3.09
CA SER A 123 9.64 -13.43 1.80
C SER A 123 10.85 -13.11 0.96
N LEU A 124 11.29 -14.07 0.15
CA LEU A 124 12.38 -13.86 -0.81
C LEU A 124 12.01 -12.73 -1.77
N VAL A 125 12.95 -11.79 -1.94
CA VAL A 125 12.88 -10.71 -2.92
C VAL A 125 13.74 -11.13 -4.09
N ASP A 126 13.09 -11.52 -5.17
CA ASP A 126 13.73 -11.86 -6.44
C ASP A 126 12.94 -11.14 -7.55
N PRO A 127 13.52 -10.12 -8.21
CA PRO A 127 12.83 -9.35 -9.24
C PRO A 127 12.32 -10.21 -10.41
N GLU A 128 13.08 -11.23 -10.81
CA GLU A 128 12.68 -12.11 -11.92
C GLU A 128 11.53 -13.01 -11.50
N ARG A 129 11.60 -13.56 -10.28
CA ARG A 129 10.55 -14.39 -9.72
C ARG A 129 9.28 -13.59 -9.47
N GLU A 130 9.37 -12.39 -8.90
CA GLU A 130 8.23 -11.49 -8.70
C GLU A 130 7.54 -11.16 -10.03
N ALA A 131 8.30 -10.91 -11.11
CA ALA A 131 7.74 -10.64 -12.45
C ALA A 131 7.06 -11.86 -13.08
N ARG A 132 7.52 -13.08 -12.77
CA ARG A 132 6.89 -14.35 -13.22
C ARG A 132 5.65 -14.67 -12.39
N GLU A 133 5.75 -14.54 -11.07
CA GLU A 133 4.67 -14.81 -10.11
C GLU A 133 3.51 -13.81 -10.26
N ALA A 134 3.79 -12.55 -10.64
CA ALA A 134 2.75 -11.57 -10.97
C ALA A 134 1.85 -12.01 -12.15
N ARG A 135 2.29 -12.98 -12.98
CA ARG A 135 1.52 -13.54 -14.09
C ARG A 135 0.70 -14.78 -13.69
N GLN A 136 0.87 -15.30 -12.48
CA GLN A 136 0.19 -16.49 -12.00
C GLN A 136 -0.74 -16.14 -10.83
N LEU A 137 -2.01 -16.54 -10.92
CA LEU A 137 -3.02 -16.30 -9.87
C LEU A 137 -2.73 -17.03 -8.55
N THR A 138 -1.85 -18.04 -8.56
CA THR A 138 -1.52 -18.90 -7.41
C THR A 138 -0.01 -18.97 -7.21
N SER A 139 0.63 -17.87 -6.83
CA SER A 139 2.01 -17.89 -6.35
C SER A 139 2.03 -18.04 -4.82
N HIS A 140 2.80 -19.00 -4.33
CA HIS A 140 3.09 -19.14 -2.91
C HIS A 140 4.46 -18.51 -2.62
N PRO A 141 4.52 -17.30 -2.06
CA PRO A 141 5.78 -16.67 -1.74
C PRO A 141 6.53 -17.53 -0.72
N GLU A 142 7.81 -17.77 -0.99
CA GLU A 142 8.63 -18.58 -0.10
C GLU A 142 8.88 -17.82 1.20
N ASN A 143 8.26 -18.30 2.28
CA ASN A 143 8.41 -17.72 3.60
C ASN A 143 9.70 -18.21 4.26
N GLY A 144 10.41 -17.28 4.87
CA GLY A 144 11.67 -17.49 5.53
C GLY A 144 11.97 -16.39 6.55
N ALA A 145 13.25 -16.17 6.79
CA ALA A 145 13.74 -15.17 7.73
C ALA A 145 14.92 -14.42 7.13
N ASN A 146 15.13 -13.20 7.60
CA ASN A 146 16.42 -12.55 7.44
C ASN A 146 17.33 -12.95 8.60
N VAL A 147 18.57 -13.32 8.30
CA VAL A 147 19.58 -13.68 9.30
C VAL A 147 20.43 -12.45 9.60
N ILE A 148 20.39 -12.02 10.84
CA ILE A 148 21.19 -10.92 11.35
C ILE A 148 22.31 -11.55 12.17
N THR A 149 23.55 -11.21 11.86
CA THR A 149 24.72 -11.77 12.53
C THR A 149 25.58 -10.62 13.02
N PRO A 150 26.01 -10.62 14.29
CA PRO A 150 27.01 -9.67 14.75
C PRO A 150 28.31 -9.85 13.95
N PHE A 151 28.91 -8.73 13.59
CA PHE A 151 30.12 -8.68 12.78
C PHE A 151 31.15 -7.82 13.50
N TYR A 152 32.28 -8.40 13.87
CA TYR A 152 33.36 -7.69 14.52
C TYR A 152 34.20 -6.97 13.46
N CYS A 153 34.18 -5.64 13.47
CA CYS A 153 34.95 -4.82 12.55
C CYS A 153 36.38 -4.65 13.06
N THR A 154 37.34 -5.28 12.38
CA THR A 154 38.76 -5.23 12.77
C THR A 154 39.33 -3.80 12.75
N GLU A 155 38.90 -2.99 11.78
CA GLU A 155 39.41 -1.61 11.61
C GLU A 155 38.87 -0.64 12.66
N LEU A 156 37.64 -0.85 13.16
CA LEU A 156 36.97 0.04 14.10
C LEU A 156 37.01 -0.49 15.54
N GLY A 157 37.34 -1.77 15.74
CA GLY A 157 37.37 -2.42 17.06
C GLY A 157 35.99 -2.58 17.71
N VAL A 158 34.91 -2.50 16.93
CA VAL A 158 33.53 -2.61 17.41
C VAL A 158 32.78 -3.73 16.71
N THR A 159 31.77 -4.28 17.38
CA THR A 159 30.84 -5.24 16.77
C THR A 159 29.60 -4.53 16.30
N ILE A 160 29.19 -4.75 15.05
CA ILE A 160 27.97 -4.17 14.46
C ILE A 160 26.98 -5.27 14.07
N LEU A 161 25.74 -4.90 13.76
CA LEU A 161 24.72 -5.84 13.29
C LEU A 161 24.69 -5.89 11.76
N VAL A 162 24.85 -7.06 11.16
CA VAL A 162 24.78 -7.23 9.71
C VAL A 162 23.62 -8.15 9.36
N ASN A 163 22.69 -7.67 8.54
CA ASN A 163 21.72 -8.54 7.88
C ASN A 163 22.36 -9.19 6.66
N ARG A 164 22.66 -10.47 6.79
CA ARG A 164 23.25 -11.32 5.75
C ARG A 164 22.24 -11.68 4.67
N GLY A 165 20.96 -11.46 4.94
CA GLY A 165 19.86 -11.60 3.99
C GLY A 165 18.99 -12.82 4.26
N PHE A 166 18.29 -13.27 3.22
CA PHE A 166 17.17 -14.20 3.34
C PHE A 166 17.62 -15.67 3.40
N VAL A 167 16.99 -16.44 4.29
CA VAL A 167 17.05 -17.91 4.31
C VAL A 167 15.64 -18.50 4.32
N PRO A 168 15.38 -19.57 3.54
CA PRO A 168 14.14 -20.33 3.64
C PRO A 168 13.93 -20.89 5.05
N LYS A 169 12.66 -21.06 5.47
CA LYS A 169 12.33 -21.63 6.79
C LYS A 169 12.98 -22.99 7.06
N LYS A 170 13.20 -23.80 6.02
CA LYS A 170 13.88 -25.11 6.10
C LYS A 170 15.38 -24.99 6.45
N LYS A 171 16.00 -23.84 6.18
CA LYS A 171 17.44 -23.56 6.37
C LYS A 171 17.72 -22.56 7.49
N LEU A 172 16.76 -22.37 8.40
CA LEU A 172 16.88 -21.39 9.47
C LEU A 172 18.02 -21.74 10.44
N LYS A 173 18.16 -23.03 10.79
CA LYS A 173 19.17 -23.52 11.72
C LYS A 173 20.57 -23.41 11.11
N PRO A 174 21.58 -22.91 11.85
CA PRO A 174 22.98 -22.83 11.40
C PRO A 174 23.52 -24.15 10.83
N GLU A 175 23.22 -25.27 11.50
CA GLU A 175 23.63 -26.63 11.12
C GLU A 175 23.23 -27.02 9.69
N THR A 176 22.11 -26.46 9.20
CA THR A 176 21.59 -26.78 7.86
C THR A 176 22.26 -25.96 6.75
N ARG A 177 23.16 -25.04 7.10
CA ARG A 177 23.83 -24.12 6.18
C ARG A 177 25.31 -23.88 6.52
N LEU A 178 26.05 -24.96 6.75
CA LEU A 178 27.49 -24.92 7.06
C LEU A 178 28.30 -24.08 6.05
N LYS A 179 28.00 -24.22 4.75
CA LYS A 179 28.66 -23.42 3.69
C LYS A 179 28.44 -21.91 3.83
N GLY A 180 27.37 -21.51 4.51
CA GLY A 180 27.07 -20.11 4.78
C GLY A 180 27.69 -19.58 6.06
N GLN A 181 28.37 -20.39 6.88
CA GLN A 181 29.05 -19.93 8.09
C GLN A 181 30.52 -19.68 7.76
N ILE A 182 30.82 -18.44 7.36
CA ILE A 182 32.18 -18.03 7.01
C ILE A 182 32.84 -17.53 8.28
N GLU A 183 33.87 -18.24 8.73
CA GLU A 183 34.65 -17.88 9.92
C GLU A 183 35.85 -16.98 9.58
N ASP A 184 36.23 -16.91 8.31
CA ASP A 184 37.34 -16.09 7.83
C ASP A 184 37.02 -14.58 7.87
N GLU A 185 38.08 -13.77 7.90
CA GLU A 185 37.96 -12.33 7.73
C GLU A 185 37.57 -11.98 6.29
N ILE A 186 36.53 -11.16 6.14
CA ILE A 186 35.99 -10.77 4.83
C ILE A 186 35.84 -9.25 4.70
N ASP A 187 35.95 -8.77 3.47
CA ASP A 187 35.54 -7.43 3.06
C ASP A 187 34.04 -7.47 2.73
N LEU A 188 33.23 -6.85 3.59
CA LEU A 188 31.78 -6.77 3.43
C LEU A 188 31.38 -5.38 2.91
N THR A 189 30.54 -5.37 1.88
CA THR A 189 29.84 -4.15 1.43
C THR A 189 28.35 -4.30 1.71
N GLY A 190 27.75 -3.25 2.25
CA GLY A 190 26.32 -3.24 2.52
C GLY A 190 25.76 -1.84 2.72
N VAL A 191 24.45 -1.73 2.88
CA VAL A 191 23.74 -0.46 2.97
C VAL A 191 23.34 -0.18 4.42
N VAL A 192 23.67 1.01 4.92
CA VAL A 192 23.27 1.43 6.27
C VAL A 192 21.77 1.62 6.33
N ARG A 193 21.14 1.07 7.37
CA ARG A 193 19.71 1.25 7.64
C ARG A 193 19.47 1.52 9.12
N LEU A 194 18.65 2.53 9.40
CA LEU A 194 18.34 2.95 10.77
C LEU A 194 17.29 2.06 11.44
N SER A 195 17.20 2.14 12.77
CA SER A 195 16.21 1.41 13.56
C SER A 195 14.78 1.72 13.10
N GLU A 196 13.94 0.69 13.05
CA GLU A 196 12.54 0.82 12.66
C GLU A 196 11.66 1.06 13.89
N THR A 197 10.73 2.00 13.78
CA THR A 197 9.65 2.13 14.77
C THR A 197 8.61 1.05 14.52
N ARG A 198 8.14 0.41 15.60
CA ARG A 198 7.07 -0.57 15.54
C ARG A 198 5.80 0.05 14.94
N LYS A 199 5.26 -0.59 13.90
CA LYS A 199 3.98 -0.18 13.30
C LYS A 199 2.80 -0.71 14.14
N PRO A 200 1.67 0.02 14.18
CA PRO A 200 0.41 -0.54 14.68
C PRO A 200 0.13 -1.85 13.94
N PHE A 201 -0.30 -2.90 14.63
CA PHE A 201 -0.54 -4.25 14.08
C PHE A 201 0.69 -5.15 13.85
N VAL A 202 1.90 -4.71 14.18
CA VAL A 202 3.07 -5.62 14.24
C VAL A 202 3.21 -6.16 15.67
N PRO A 203 3.33 -7.49 15.87
CA PRO A 203 3.59 -8.06 17.20
C PRO A 203 4.93 -7.59 17.78
N GLU A 204 5.07 -7.68 19.10
CA GLU A 204 6.32 -7.34 19.77
C GLU A 204 7.40 -8.41 19.53
N ASN A 205 8.66 -7.98 19.52
CA ASN A 205 9.80 -8.86 19.33
C ASN A 205 9.90 -9.84 20.51
N ASN A 206 10.13 -11.12 20.22
CA ASN A 206 10.33 -12.14 21.24
C ASN A 206 11.83 -12.44 21.37
N ILE A 207 12.45 -11.84 22.38
CA ILE A 207 13.89 -11.93 22.64
C ILE A 207 14.28 -13.36 23.06
N GLU A 208 13.52 -13.98 23.96
CA GLU A 208 13.81 -15.32 24.50
C GLU A 208 13.83 -16.41 23.43
N LYS A 209 12.89 -16.35 22.47
CA LYS A 209 12.80 -17.30 21.36
C LYS A 209 13.62 -16.89 20.14
N ASN A 210 14.34 -15.76 20.23
CA ASN A 210 15.10 -15.17 19.14
C ASN A 210 14.26 -14.99 17.87
N ARG A 211 13.03 -14.47 18.02
CA ARG A 211 12.10 -14.19 16.93
C ARG A 211 11.78 -12.71 16.89
N TRP A 212 12.30 -12.05 15.88
CA TRP A 212 12.16 -10.62 15.69
C TRP A 212 11.17 -10.36 14.55
N HIS A 213 10.29 -9.39 14.73
CA HIS A 213 9.29 -8.98 13.74
C HIS A 213 9.66 -7.67 13.05
N TYR A 214 10.35 -6.79 13.77
CA TYR A 214 10.86 -5.52 13.28
C TYR A 214 12.27 -5.28 13.81
N ARG A 215 12.96 -4.34 13.17
CA ARG A 215 14.36 -4.03 13.46
C ARG A 215 14.47 -3.00 14.58
N ASP A 216 14.64 -3.49 15.79
CA ASP A 216 14.98 -2.69 16.97
C ASP A 216 16.46 -2.82 17.27
N LEU A 217 17.26 -1.83 16.86
CA LEU A 217 18.71 -1.89 17.01
C LEU A 217 19.15 -1.86 18.47
N GLN A 218 18.41 -1.16 19.33
CA GLN A 218 18.76 -1.05 20.75
C GLN A 218 18.52 -2.38 21.47
N ALA A 219 17.39 -3.04 21.20
CA ALA A 219 17.12 -4.36 21.76
C ALA A 219 18.08 -5.43 21.19
N MET A 220 18.38 -5.40 19.89
CA MET A 220 19.31 -6.35 19.27
C MET A 220 20.75 -6.17 19.76
N ALA A 221 21.20 -4.91 19.92
CA ALA A 221 22.49 -4.56 20.49
C ALA A 221 22.66 -5.14 21.91
N LYS A 222 21.66 -4.96 22.78
CA LYS A 222 21.70 -5.50 24.15
C LYS A 222 21.85 -7.01 24.23
N VAL A 223 21.23 -7.74 23.29
CA VAL A 223 21.29 -9.21 23.26
C VAL A 223 22.64 -9.71 22.74
N THR A 224 23.21 -8.99 21.78
CA THR A 224 24.43 -9.44 21.06
C THR A 224 25.71 -8.88 21.67
N GLY A 225 25.64 -7.76 22.38
CA GLY A 225 26.78 -6.95 22.78
C GLY A 225 27.36 -6.11 21.64
N ALA A 226 26.61 -5.95 20.53
CA ALA A 226 26.99 -5.11 19.41
C ALA A 226 26.55 -3.66 19.64
N GLU A 227 27.18 -2.73 18.91
CA GLU A 227 26.72 -1.36 18.79
C GLU A 227 25.40 -1.31 17.99
N PRO A 228 24.53 -0.30 18.20
CA PRO A 228 23.24 -0.16 17.52
C PRO A 228 23.40 0.35 16.08
N ILE A 229 24.37 -0.20 15.35
CA ILE A 229 24.71 0.08 13.96
C ILE A 229 24.28 -1.12 13.13
N PHE A 230 23.58 -0.88 12.02
CA PHE A 230 23.04 -1.95 11.20
C PHE A 230 23.28 -1.75 9.71
N ILE A 231 23.73 -2.82 9.07
CA ILE A 231 24.03 -2.86 7.63
C ILE A 231 23.30 -4.03 6.96
N ASP A 232 22.62 -3.76 5.85
CA ASP A 232 22.11 -4.79 4.95
C ASP A 232 23.20 -5.20 3.95
N ALA A 233 23.63 -6.46 3.96
CA ALA A 233 24.66 -6.95 3.04
C ALA A 233 24.19 -6.89 1.58
N ASP A 234 25.09 -6.48 0.68
CA ASP A 234 24.84 -6.48 -0.76
C ASP A 234 24.71 -7.90 -1.32
N PHE A 235 24.07 -8.04 -2.48
CA PHE A 235 23.88 -9.31 -3.18
C PHE A 235 25.22 -10.01 -3.48
N LYS A 236 26.31 -9.26 -3.71
CA LYS A 236 27.66 -9.81 -3.91
C LYS A 236 28.18 -10.63 -2.73
N SER A 237 27.65 -10.38 -1.53
CA SER A 237 28.01 -11.10 -0.30
C SER A 237 27.25 -12.43 -0.15
N THR A 238 26.43 -12.81 -1.14
CA THR A 238 25.65 -14.04 -1.14
C THR A 238 26.55 -15.25 -1.29
N VAL A 239 26.37 -16.23 -0.41
CA VAL A 239 27.12 -17.49 -0.43
C VAL A 239 26.22 -18.60 -0.96
N PRO A 240 26.66 -19.43 -1.94
CA PRO A 240 25.89 -20.57 -2.40
C PRO A 240 25.51 -21.53 -1.27
N GLY A 241 24.20 -21.64 -1.01
CA GLY A 241 23.66 -22.47 0.07
C GLY A 241 23.56 -21.77 1.43
N GLY A 242 24.06 -20.53 1.55
CA GLY A 242 23.92 -19.65 2.70
C GLY A 242 22.80 -18.60 2.53
N PRO A 243 22.78 -17.56 3.39
CA PRO A 243 21.88 -16.42 3.26
C PRO A 243 22.05 -15.68 1.93
N ILE A 244 20.94 -15.23 1.35
CA ILE A 244 20.90 -14.47 0.11
C ILE A 244 20.87 -12.98 0.44
N GLY A 245 21.95 -12.24 0.12
CA GLY A 245 22.08 -10.80 0.34
C GLY A 245 21.21 -9.95 -0.61
N GLY A 246 21.26 -8.63 -0.46
CA GLY A 246 20.55 -7.70 -1.36
C GLY A 246 19.03 -7.74 -1.25
N GLN A 247 18.50 -8.22 -0.12
CA GLN A 247 17.05 -8.40 0.11
C GLN A 247 16.33 -7.13 0.59
N THR A 248 17.02 -5.99 0.55
CA THR A 248 16.47 -4.70 0.94
C THR A 248 15.46 -4.24 -0.11
N ARG A 249 14.17 -4.29 0.21
CA ARG A 249 13.13 -3.72 -0.66
C ARG A 249 13.19 -2.20 -0.60
N VAL A 250 13.71 -1.60 -1.67
CA VAL A 250 13.74 -0.14 -1.91
C VAL A 250 12.58 0.26 -2.84
N SER A 251 11.61 -0.62 -3.08
CA SER A 251 10.50 -0.32 -3.97
C SER A 251 9.41 0.46 -3.24
N LEU A 252 9.29 1.74 -3.56
CA LEU A 252 8.06 2.49 -3.32
C LEU A 252 7.00 2.00 -4.31
N ARG A 253 6.17 1.03 -3.88
CA ARG A 253 5.10 0.40 -4.68
C ARG A 253 4.34 1.41 -5.54
N ASN A 254 4.43 1.32 -6.86
CA ASN A 254 3.80 2.25 -7.79
C ASN A 254 2.50 1.66 -8.37
N GLU A 255 1.36 1.84 -7.70
CA GLU A 255 0.04 1.33 -8.15
C GLU A 255 -0.76 2.37 -8.96
N HIS A 256 -0.18 3.53 -9.27
CA HIS A 256 -0.96 4.69 -9.74
C HIS A 256 -1.29 4.72 -11.24
N MET A 257 -0.82 3.77 -12.06
CA MET A 257 -1.18 3.74 -13.48
C MET A 257 -2.66 3.42 -13.72
N GLN A 258 -3.32 2.71 -12.80
CA GLN A 258 -4.75 2.37 -12.94
C GLN A 258 -5.68 3.58 -12.78
N TYR A 259 -5.33 4.57 -11.95
CA TYR A 259 -6.24 5.69 -11.64
C TYR A 259 -6.31 6.78 -12.71
N ILE A 260 -5.24 6.97 -13.49
CA ILE A 260 -5.23 7.93 -14.62
C ILE A 260 -6.20 7.44 -15.70
N VAL A 261 -6.23 6.13 -15.97
CA VAL A 261 -7.18 5.52 -16.90
C VAL A 261 -8.60 5.60 -16.35
N SER A 262 -8.83 5.31 -15.06
CA SER A 262 -10.19 5.41 -14.46
C SER A 262 -10.78 6.82 -14.55
N THR A 263 -9.98 7.87 -14.35
CA THR A 263 -10.45 9.26 -14.39
C THR A 263 -10.73 9.72 -15.83
N ALA A 264 -9.86 9.39 -16.78
CA ALA A 264 -10.07 9.66 -18.20
C ALA A 264 -11.20 8.83 -18.82
N PHE A 265 -11.39 7.59 -18.34
CA PHE A 265 -12.47 6.69 -18.78
C PHE A 265 -13.82 7.11 -18.20
N CYS A 266 -13.90 7.51 -16.93
CA CYS A 266 -15.09 8.15 -16.36
C CYS A 266 -15.46 9.42 -17.12
N TRP A 267 -14.48 10.25 -17.50
CA TRP A 267 -14.72 11.41 -18.36
C TRP A 267 -15.30 11.00 -19.73
N LYS A 268 -14.73 9.97 -20.37
CA LYS A 268 -15.20 9.48 -21.67
C LYS A 268 -16.60 8.86 -21.62
N ILE A 269 -16.98 8.25 -20.50
CA ILE A 269 -18.33 7.71 -20.25
C ILE A 269 -19.33 8.83 -19.95
N LEU A 270 -18.96 9.83 -19.13
CA LEU A 270 -19.84 10.97 -18.83
C LEU A 270 -20.07 11.89 -20.03
N TRP A 271 -19.09 12.01 -20.93
CA TRP A 271 -19.14 12.89 -22.11
C TRP A 271 -19.30 12.11 -23.43
N GLY A 272 -19.86 10.90 -23.39
CA GLY A 272 -20.06 10.04 -24.55
C GLY A 272 -20.88 10.70 -25.65
N THR A 273 -20.23 11.44 -26.55
CA THR A 273 -20.78 11.75 -27.88
C THR A 273 -20.96 10.43 -28.62
N PRO A 274 -22.18 10.09 -29.09
CA PRO A 274 -22.36 8.92 -29.94
C PRO A 274 -21.54 9.10 -31.23
N LEU A 275 -20.76 8.07 -31.59
CA LEU A 275 -20.10 7.99 -32.88
C LEU A 275 -21.14 8.24 -33.99
N PRO A 276 -20.87 9.10 -34.99
CA PRO A 276 -21.79 9.26 -36.11
C PRO A 276 -21.88 7.91 -36.83
N VAL A 277 -23.04 7.27 -36.73
CA VAL A 277 -23.39 6.13 -37.57
C VAL A 277 -23.35 6.61 -39.01
N TRP A 278 -22.30 6.24 -39.74
CA TRP A 278 -22.24 6.40 -41.18
C TRP A 278 -23.33 5.53 -41.79
N ARG A 279 -24.53 6.10 -42.00
CA ARG A 279 -25.53 5.52 -42.90
C ARG A 279 -24.98 5.66 -44.31
N SER A 280 -24.53 4.55 -44.91
CA SER A 280 -24.40 4.51 -46.37
C SER A 280 -25.80 4.71 -46.96
N LYS A 281 -26.01 5.84 -47.63
CA LYS A 281 -27.14 5.95 -48.54
C LYS A 281 -26.81 5.11 -49.77
N ALA A 282 -27.77 4.25 -50.13
CA ALA A 282 -27.82 3.53 -51.40
C ALA A 282 -27.86 4.50 -52.58
#